data_AF-A0A3S3FW29-F1
#
_entry.id   AF-A0A3S3FW29-F1
#
_cell.length_a   1.000
_cell.length_b   1.000
_cell.length_c   1.000
_cell.angle_alpha   90.00
_cell.angle_beta   90.00
_cell.angle_gamma   90.00
#
_symmetry.space_group_name_H-M   'P 1'
#
loop_
_entity.id
_entity.type
_entity.pdbx_description
1 polymer ?
#
loop_
_entity_poly.entity_id
_entity_poly.type
_entity_poly.pdbx_seq_one_letter_code
_entity_poly.pdbx_strand_id
1 'polypeptide(L)'
;MIYPQAPYISGYEKPEAVWISTGPGLILPGPEDHRIYVRDPVLDKQPYEYPYLPPFVGACFPPAEPGFDGHFDHLPLQSRQFLAAHAFAAASRVLDIWESYLGKPIVWYFAETYERLEIIPWLDWENAQSGYGYLELGRERGADGRGHSYALNFDVIAHELGHSILFSLFGVPMEGLRDGDFGPFHEANADLISLLSFLHFDSGMDRLLRHSQANLLVLNELNRIAELTGDRQIRLASNSRKMTEVTEEIHDRSRPFTGAVFDTLVDLYHAGLVRQGLADERLLRFDIRQVGEADMRHISDFTGDAFRARPFLFKTELIKARDDVALALARAWTRLDADHLTFAGAASTIVEVSDLIGPAVAASFEENFRWREIL
;
A
#
# COMPACT_ATOMS: atom_id res chain seq x y z
N MET A 1 8.98 -14.97 4.41
CA MET A 1 8.84 -14.95 2.93
C MET A 1 7.52 -14.28 2.61
N ILE A 2 7.50 -13.31 1.70
CA ILE A 2 6.30 -12.57 1.29
C ILE A 2 6.20 -12.54 -0.22
N TYR A 3 5.01 -12.76 -0.77
CA TYR A 3 4.71 -12.46 -2.17
C TYR A 3 4.50 -10.95 -2.34
N PRO A 4 5.33 -10.23 -3.13
CA PRO A 4 5.16 -8.78 -3.34
C PRO A 4 3.84 -8.42 -4.04
N GLN A 5 3.30 -9.34 -4.82
CA GLN A 5 2.04 -9.26 -5.55
C GLN A 5 1.37 -10.62 -5.50
N ALA A 6 0.09 -10.71 -5.84
CA ALA A 6 -0.64 -11.97 -5.78
C ALA A 6 0.06 -13.07 -6.64
N PRO A 7 0.21 -14.31 -6.13
CA PRO A 7 1.11 -15.31 -6.72
C PRO A 7 0.68 -15.87 -8.08
N TYR A 8 -0.53 -15.56 -8.53
CA TYR A 8 -1.07 -15.92 -9.84
C TYR A 8 -0.84 -14.83 -10.90
N ILE A 9 -0.36 -13.65 -10.50
CA ILE A 9 0.12 -12.64 -11.44
C ILE A 9 1.45 -13.14 -12.03
N SER A 10 1.53 -13.17 -13.36
CA SER A 10 2.72 -13.62 -14.10
C SER A 10 3.96 -12.88 -13.63
N GLY A 11 4.99 -13.64 -13.24
CA GLY A 11 6.23 -13.12 -12.67
C GLY A 11 6.26 -13.05 -11.14
N TYR A 12 5.15 -13.23 -10.43
CA TYR A 12 5.11 -13.17 -8.96
C TYR A 12 4.88 -14.54 -8.31
N GLU A 13 5.19 -15.62 -9.01
CA GLU A 13 4.96 -17.00 -8.56
C GLU A 13 5.86 -17.41 -7.39
N LYS A 14 6.88 -16.60 -7.07
CA LYS A 14 7.84 -16.85 -5.98
C LYS A 14 7.84 -15.70 -4.97
N PRO A 15 7.80 -16.01 -3.66
CA PRO A 15 7.91 -14.98 -2.65
C PRO A 15 9.37 -14.53 -2.48
N GLU A 16 9.54 -13.35 -1.91
CA GLU A 16 10.82 -12.73 -1.53
C GLU A 16 11.08 -12.94 -0.03
N ALA A 17 12.35 -13.11 0.34
CA ALA A 17 12.75 -13.06 1.74
C ALA A 17 12.78 -11.60 2.20
N VAL A 18 12.06 -11.29 3.27
CA VAL A 18 12.07 -9.95 3.88
C VAL A 18 12.59 -10.02 5.30
N TRP A 19 13.12 -8.89 5.74
CA TRP A 19 13.46 -8.65 7.14
C TRP A 19 12.36 -7.80 7.77
N ILE A 20 11.97 -8.20 8.98
CA ILE A 20 11.07 -7.43 9.84
C ILE A 20 11.79 -7.05 11.14
N SER A 21 11.31 -6.00 11.81
CA SER A 21 11.94 -5.45 13.01
C SER A 21 11.97 -6.42 14.20
N THR A 22 10.94 -7.27 14.33
CA THR A 22 10.92 -8.33 15.34
C THR A 22 11.98 -9.40 15.01
N GLY A 23 13.00 -9.49 15.85
CA GLY A 23 14.14 -10.37 15.64
C GLY A 23 13.79 -11.87 15.70
N PRO A 24 14.61 -12.74 15.08
CA PRO A 24 14.43 -14.19 15.15
C PRO A 24 14.42 -14.69 16.59
N GLY A 25 13.53 -15.63 16.90
CA GLY A 25 13.32 -16.16 18.25
C GLY A 25 12.44 -15.30 19.17
N LEU A 26 12.06 -14.08 18.75
CA LEU A 26 11.04 -13.27 19.42
C LEU A 26 9.64 -13.45 18.80
N ILE A 27 9.57 -14.08 17.62
CA ILE A 27 8.32 -14.43 16.95
C ILE A 27 7.93 -15.84 17.42
N LEU A 28 6.81 -15.95 18.13
CA LEU A 28 6.28 -17.19 18.69
C LEU A 28 5.38 -17.92 17.68
N PRO A 29 4.98 -19.18 17.95
CA PRO A 29 4.12 -19.95 17.05
C PRO A 29 2.74 -19.32 16.82
N GLY A 30 2.21 -19.46 15.60
CA GLY A 30 0.93 -18.87 15.19
C GLY A 30 1.12 -17.38 15.01
N PRO A 31 1.97 -16.98 14.03
CA PRO A 31 3.10 -16.12 14.28
C PRO A 31 2.68 -14.92 15.08
N GLU A 32 3.27 -14.77 16.26
CA GLU A 32 2.88 -13.71 17.17
C GLU A 32 4.08 -13.05 17.81
N ASP A 33 3.93 -11.75 18.04
CA ASP A 33 4.85 -10.93 18.80
C ASP A 33 4.08 -10.00 19.74
N HIS A 34 4.74 -8.95 20.21
CA HIS A 34 4.17 -7.97 21.13
C HIS A 34 3.12 -7.04 20.49
N ARG A 35 2.90 -7.09 19.16
CA ARG A 35 2.01 -6.17 18.42
C ARG A 35 0.94 -6.88 17.62
N ILE A 36 1.25 -8.05 17.08
CA ILE A 36 0.41 -8.80 16.15
C ILE A 36 0.39 -10.26 16.56
N TYR A 37 -0.74 -10.94 16.38
CA TYR A 37 -0.82 -12.39 16.47
C TYR A 37 -1.77 -12.95 15.42
N VAL A 38 -1.51 -14.18 14.95
CA VAL A 38 -2.37 -14.83 13.96
C VAL A 38 -3.21 -15.93 14.62
N ARG A 39 -4.49 -15.97 14.26
CA ARG A 39 -5.41 -17.08 14.58
C ARG A 39 -6.04 -17.57 13.29
N ASP A 40 -5.84 -18.85 12.97
CA ASP A 40 -6.39 -19.51 11.77
C ASP A 40 -7.53 -20.45 12.19
N PRO A 41 -8.80 -20.01 12.13
CA PRO A 41 -9.95 -20.80 12.57
C PRO A 41 -10.11 -22.10 11.76
N VAL A 42 -10.45 -23.20 12.45
CA VAL A 42 -10.86 -24.46 11.80
C VAL A 42 -12.28 -24.39 11.27
N LEU A 43 -13.14 -23.65 11.97
CA LEU A 43 -14.54 -23.50 11.62
C LEU A 43 -14.73 -22.30 10.68
N ASP A 44 -15.72 -22.40 9.81
CA ASP A 44 -16.19 -21.26 9.02
C ASP A 44 -16.77 -20.20 9.96
N LYS A 45 -15.95 -19.20 10.26
CA LYS A 45 -16.31 -18.01 11.02
C LYS A 45 -16.94 -16.97 10.07
N GLN A 46 -17.97 -16.28 10.54
CA GLN A 46 -18.44 -15.07 9.87
C GLN A 46 -17.46 -13.91 10.12
N PRO A 47 -17.28 -12.98 9.16
CA PRO A 47 -16.47 -11.78 9.37
C PRO A 47 -16.87 -11.07 10.68
N TYR A 48 -15.90 -10.44 11.34
CA TYR A 48 -16.15 -9.62 12.51
C TYR A 48 -17.09 -8.46 12.16
N GLU A 49 -18.08 -8.29 13.04
CA GLU A 49 -19.05 -7.20 13.01
C GLU A 49 -19.53 -6.99 14.44
N TYR A 50 -19.63 -5.72 14.86
CA TYR A 50 -20.11 -5.39 16.20
C TYR A 50 -21.48 -6.07 16.48
N PRO A 51 -21.67 -6.72 17.64
CA PRO A 51 -20.81 -6.69 18.83
C PRO A 51 -19.74 -7.78 18.90
N TYR A 52 -19.60 -8.62 17.87
CA TYR A 52 -18.63 -9.71 17.84
C TYR A 52 -17.31 -9.18 17.27
N LEU A 53 -16.36 -8.90 18.17
CA LEU A 53 -15.03 -8.41 17.89
C LEU A 53 -13.98 -9.41 18.42
N PRO A 54 -12.68 -9.22 18.16
CA PRO A 54 -11.61 -10.01 18.77
C PRO A 54 -11.71 -10.10 20.31
N PRO A 55 -11.02 -11.08 20.92
CA PRO A 55 -10.25 -12.14 20.27
C PRO A 55 -11.14 -13.27 19.72
N PHE A 56 -10.67 -13.96 18.68
CA PHE A 56 -11.30 -15.20 18.23
C PHE A 56 -11.23 -16.26 19.32
N VAL A 57 -12.38 -16.84 19.66
CA VAL A 57 -12.50 -17.96 20.60
C VAL A 57 -13.00 -19.19 19.85
N GLY A 58 -12.11 -20.15 19.60
CA GLY A 58 -12.47 -21.38 18.90
C GLY A 58 -11.27 -22.25 18.58
N ALA A 59 -11.56 -23.42 17.98
CA ALA A 59 -10.51 -24.31 17.49
C ALA A 59 -9.76 -23.65 16.33
N CYS A 60 -8.42 -23.65 16.40
CA CYS A 60 -7.53 -23.16 15.36
C CYS A 60 -6.74 -24.32 14.74
N PHE A 61 -6.34 -24.16 13.48
CA PHE A 61 -5.39 -25.07 12.85
C PHE A 61 -4.05 -25.06 13.61
N PRO A 62 -3.23 -26.11 13.48
CA PRO A 62 -1.89 -26.10 14.07
C PRO A 62 -1.11 -24.85 13.65
N PRO A 63 -0.50 -24.13 14.62
CA PRO A 63 0.18 -22.87 14.34
C PRO A 63 1.32 -23.05 13.34
N ALA A 64 1.67 -21.97 12.64
CA ALA A 64 2.97 -21.92 11.97
C ALA A 64 4.05 -21.82 13.04
N GLU A 65 5.04 -22.70 12.99
CA GLU A 65 6.16 -22.77 13.94
C GLU A 65 7.40 -22.11 13.34
N PRO A 66 8.23 -21.42 14.13
CA PRO A 66 9.55 -20.99 13.67
C PRO A 66 10.50 -22.20 13.49
N GLY A 67 11.44 -22.07 12.56
CA GLY A 67 12.54 -23.01 12.40
C GLY A 67 13.54 -22.92 13.57
N PHE A 68 14.55 -23.79 13.57
CA PHE A 68 15.59 -23.81 14.62
C PHE A 68 16.38 -22.50 14.74
N ASP A 69 16.42 -21.72 13.67
CA ASP A 69 17.05 -20.40 13.57
C ASP A 69 16.07 -19.24 13.85
N GLY A 70 14.82 -19.53 14.19
CA GLY A 70 13.78 -18.53 14.46
C GLY A 70 13.07 -18.00 13.21
N HIS A 71 13.34 -18.56 12.02
CA HIS A 71 12.77 -18.11 10.75
C HIS A 71 11.61 -18.99 10.24
N PHE A 72 10.72 -18.40 9.44
CA PHE A 72 9.52 -19.05 8.89
C PHE A 72 9.65 -19.35 7.38
N ASP A 73 10.85 -19.26 6.82
CA ASP A 73 11.15 -19.50 5.39
C ASP A 73 11.20 -20.99 5.01
N HIS A 74 11.26 -21.89 5.99
CA HIS A 74 11.17 -23.34 5.80
C HIS A 74 9.75 -23.84 5.50
N LEU A 75 8.71 -23.01 5.69
CA LEU A 75 7.32 -23.42 5.55
C LEU A 75 6.96 -23.73 4.08
N PRO A 76 6.28 -24.84 3.79
CA PRO A 76 5.80 -25.14 2.44
C PRO A 76 4.82 -24.07 1.94
N LEU A 77 5.04 -23.53 0.74
CA LEU A 77 4.26 -22.40 0.18
C LEU A 77 2.76 -22.67 0.02
N GLN A 78 2.36 -23.95 -0.05
CA GLN A 78 0.95 -24.36 -0.18
C GLN A 78 0.29 -24.71 1.17
N SER A 79 1.01 -24.56 2.27
CA SER A 79 0.50 -24.89 3.61
C SER A 79 -0.33 -23.75 4.20
N ARG A 80 -1.27 -24.07 5.09
CA ARG A 80 -1.99 -23.05 5.87
C ARG A 80 -1.07 -22.27 6.80
N GLN A 81 -0.04 -22.92 7.33
CA GLN A 81 1.01 -22.27 8.11
C GLN A 81 1.70 -21.16 7.33
N PHE A 82 1.93 -21.35 6.03
CA PHE A 82 2.49 -20.31 5.19
C PHE A 82 1.54 -19.12 4.98
N LEU A 83 0.22 -19.33 4.87
CA LEU A 83 -0.76 -18.24 4.83
C LEU A 83 -0.64 -17.36 6.08
N ALA A 84 -0.61 -17.99 7.26
CA ALA A 84 -0.46 -17.30 8.54
C ALA A 84 0.86 -16.52 8.62
N ALA A 85 1.98 -17.16 8.24
CA ALA A 85 3.29 -16.53 8.26
C ALA A 85 3.45 -15.39 7.23
N HIS A 86 2.87 -15.52 6.05
CA HIS A 86 2.85 -14.44 5.05
C HIS A 86 2.05 -13.26 5.58
N ALA A 87 0.82 -13.47 6.06
CA ALA A 87 -0.03 -12.38 6.55
C ALA A 87 0.63 -11.61 7.71
N PHE A 88 1.21 -12.33 8.68
CA PHE A 88 1.98 -11.72 9.76
C PHE A 88 3.17 -10.91 9.25
N ALA A 89 3.98 -11.51 8.37
CA ALA A 89 5.18 -10.85 7.86
C ALA A 89 4.84 -9.63 7.00
N ALA A 90 3.77 -9.69 6.19
CA ALA A 90 3.27 -8.58 5.39
C ALA A 90 2.81 -7.42 6.27
N ALA A 91 1.99 -7.70 7.29
CA ALA A 91 1.54 -6.66 8.22
C ALA A 91 2.71 -6.04 8.98
N SER A 92 3.63 -6.86 9.49
CA SER A 92 4.85 -6.39 10.17
C SER A 92 5.72 -5.54 9.25
N ARG A 93 5.88 -5.96 7.98
CA ARG A 93 6.70 -5.24 7.00
C ARG A 93 6.12 -3.87 6.67
N VAL A 94 4.80 -3.75 6.55
CA VAL A 94 4.12 -2.46 6.33
C VAL A 94 4.35 -1.55 7.53
N LEU A 95 4.21 -2.04 8.76
CA LEU A 95 4.53 -1.25 9.96
C LEU A 95 5.98 -0.77 9.97
N ASP A 96 6.94 -1.66 9.71
CA ASP A 96 8.36 -1.29 9.68
C ASP A 96 8.66 -0.19 8.66
N ILE A 97 8.04 -0.25 7.48
CA ILE A 97 8.17 0.76 6.44
C ILE A 97 7.67 2.11 6.97
N TRP A 98 6.44 2.18 7.46
CA TRP A 98 5.84 3.45 7.86
C TRP A 98 6.42 4.03 9.15
N GLU A 99 6.80 3.18 10.11
CA GLU A 99 7.52 3.60 11.31
C GLU A 99 8.91 4.15 11.00
N SER A 100 9.56 3.67 9.95
CA SER A 100 10.84 4.23 9.50
C SER A 100 10.69 5.67 9.00
N TYR A 101 9.62 6.00 8.27
CA TYR A 101 9.33 7.36 7.83
C TYR A 101 8.85 8.26 8.98
N LEU A 102 8.08 7.70 9.91
CA LEU A 102 7.59 8.42 11.10
C LEU A 102 8.68 8.65 12.15
N GLY A 103 9.73 7.82 12.15
CA GLY A 103 10.81 7.85 13.13
C GLY A 103 10.39 7.40 14.54
N LYS A 104 9.22 6.77 14.67
CA LYS A 104 8.67 6.29 15.95
C LYS A 104 7.70 5.13 15.73
N PRO A 105 7.50 4.27 16.75
CA PRO A 105 6.47 3.25 16.69
C PRO A 105 5.05 3.83 16.59
N ILE A 106 4.19 3.15 15.84
CA ILE A 106 2.75 3.37 15.77
C ILE A 106 2.08 2.59 16.90
N VAL A 107 1.38 3.31 17.77
CA VAL A 107 0.52 2.73 18.81
C VAL A 107 -0.86 2.53 18.22
N TRP A 108 -1.43 1.33 18.35
CA TRP A 108 -2.75 1.04 17.81
C TRP A 108 -3.83 1.96 18.38
N TYR A 109 -4.70 2.48 17.51
CA TYR A 109 -5.86 3.29 17.92
C TYR A 109 -6.85 2.54 18.84
N PHE A 110 -6.75 1.22 18.91
CA PHE A 110 -7.52 0.34 19.79
C PHE A 110 -6.75 -0.13 21.04
N ALA A 111 -5.56 0.41 21.31
CA ALA A 111 -4.65 -0.07 22.37
C ALA A 111 -5.25 -0.03 23.78
N GLU A 112 -6.27 0.79 24.03
CA GLU A 112 -7.00 0.81 25.31
C GLU A 112 -7.87 -0.44 25.53
N THR A 113 -8.22 -1.16 24.46
CA THR A 113 -9.07 -2.35 24.51
C THR A 113 -8.30 -3.63 24.16
N TYR A 114 -7.48 -3.60 23.11
CA TYR A 114 -6.67 -4.73 22.67
C TYR A 114 -5.21 -4.32 22.58
N GLU A 115 -4.32 -5.06 23.23
CA GLU A 115 -2.88 -4.79 23.18
C GLU A 115 -2.27 -5.06 21.80
N ARG A 116 -2.89 -5.94 21.01
CA ARG A 116 -2.35 -6.48 19.76
C ARG A 116 -3.42 -6.60 18.68
N LEU A 117 -2.99 -6.49 17.43
CA LEU A 117 -3.83 -6.75 16.26
C LEU A 117 -3.98 -8.27 16.07
N GLU A 118 -5.22 -8.76 15.97
CA GLU A 118 -5.51 -10.14 15.58
C GLU A 118 -5.62 -10.26 14.06
N ILE A 119 -4.86 -11.18 13.46
CA ILE A 119 -5.01 -11.51 12.04
C ILE A 119 -5.75 -12.84 11.90
N ILE A 120 -6.83 -12.82 11.12
CA ILE A 120 -7.50 -14.02 10.62
C ILE A 120 -7.08 -14.20 9.15
N PRO A 121 -6.20 -15.17 8.84
CA PRO A 121 -5.56 -15.29 7.53
C PRO A 121 -6.45 -15.97 6.49
N TRP A 122 -7.64 -16.45 6.88
CA TRP A 122 -8.55 -17.11 5.97
C TRP A 122 -10.00 -17.02 6.45
N LEU A 123 -10.88 -16.55 5.56
CA LEU A 123 -12.34 -16.68 5.63
C LEU A 123 -12.87 -17.10 4.25
N ASP A 124 -13.96 -17.88 4.21
CA ASP A 124 -14.68 -18.14 2.95
C ASP A 124 -15.59 -16.96 2.56
N TRP A 125 -14.96 -15.82 2.30
CA TRP A 125 -15.60 -14.54 2.04
C TRP A 125 -14.83 -13.79 0.96
N GLU A 126 -15.54 -13.20 -0.01
CA GLU A 126 -14.91 -12.50 -1.14
C GLU A 126 -14.50 -11.05 -0.83
N ASN A 127 -13.99 -10.83 0.38
CA ASN A 127 -13.45 -9.53 0.76
C ASN A 127 -12.31 -9.66 1.79
N ALA A 128 -11.67 -8.54 2.09
CA ALA A 128 -10.82 -8.35 3.25
C ALA A 128 -11.30 -7.13 4.02
N GLN A 129 -11.00 -7.08 5.31
CA GLN A 129 -11.29 -5.91 6.13
C GLN A 129 -10.30 -5.78 7.27
N SER A 130 -10.04 -4.56 7.71
CA SER A 130 -9.55 -4.27 9.06
C SER A 130 -10.56 -3.47 9.86
N GLY A 131 -10.42 -3.53 11.18
CA GLY A 131 -11.26 -2.80 12.10
C GLY A 131 -10.67 -2.77 13.50
N TYR A 132 -11.52 -2.51 14.49
CA TYR A 132 -11.10 -2.30 15.86
C TYR A 132 -10.52 -3.60 16.48
N GLY A 133 -9.20 -3.77 16.37
CA GLY A 133 -8.43 -4.90 16.90
C GLY A 133 -8.18 -6.05 15.91
N TYR A 134 -8.60 -5.96 14.65
CA TYR A 134 -8.48 -7.09 13.71
C TYR A 134 -8.11 -6.72 12.28
N LEU A 135 -7.55 -7.71 11.58
CA LEU A 135 -7.43 -7.83 10.14
C LEU A 135 -7.96 -9.20 9.71
N GLU A 136 -8.96 -9.23 8.83
CA GLU A 136 -9.57 -10.44 8.31
C GLU A 136 -9.36 -10.54 6.80
N LEU A 137 -8.85 -11.70 6.37
CA LEU A 137 -8.44 -11.95 5.00
C LEU A 137 -9.27 -13.09 4.42
N GLY A 138 -10.13 -12.76 3.48
CA GLY A 138 -10.91 -13.72 2.74
C GLY A 138 -10.16 -14.35 1.55
N ARG A 139 -10.92 -14.65 0.50
CA ARG A 139 -10.41 -15.19 -0.76
C ARG A 139 -11.25 -14.74 -1.94
N GLU A 140 -10.64 -14.63 -3.10
CA GLU A 140 -11.37 -14.59 -4.37
C GLU A 140 -12.03 -15.96 -4.62
N ARG A 141 -13.27 -16.03 -5.12
CA ARG A 141 -13.87 -17.30 -5.57
C ARG A 141 -13.62 -17.49 -7.07
N GLY A 142 -12.69 -18.38 -7.39
CA GLY A 142 -12.47 -18.82 -8.77
C GLY A 142 -13.69 -19.58 -9.33
N ALA A 143 -13.91 -19.48 -10.64
CA ALA A 143 -15.00 -20.16 -11.34
C ALA A 143 -14.95 -21.71 -11.25
N ASP A 144 -13.78 -22.26 -10.94
CA ASP A 144 -13.52 -23.70 -10.73
C ASP A 144 -13.51 -24.09 -9.23
N GLY A 145 -13.87 -23.18 -8.33
CA GLY A 145 -13.80 -23.36 -6.89
C GLY A 145 -12.38 -23.21 -6.30
N ARG A 146 -11.35 -23.04 -7.12
CA ARG A 146 -9.98 -22.75 -6.67
C ARG A 146 -9.82 -21.24 -6.56
N GLY A 147 -10.12 -20.74 -5.37
CA GLY A 147 -9.93 -19.34 -5.03
C GLY A 147 -8.50 -18.97 -4.69
N HIS A 148 -8.16 -17.69 -4.78
CA HIS A 148 -6.89 -17.15 -4.31
C HIS A 148 -7.07 -16.47 -2.95
N SER A 149 -6.24 -16.84 -1.98
CA SER A 149 -6.29 -16.24 -0.64
C SER A 149 -5.78 -14.80 -0.68
N TYR A 150 -6.52 -13.88 -0.06
CA TYR A 150 -6.02 -12.51 0.13
C TYR A 150 -4.86 -12.46 1.13
N ALA A 151 -4.68 -13.48 1.97
CA ALA A 151 -3.48 -13.61 2.81
C ALA A 151 -2.18 -13.88 2.06
N LEU A 152 -2.24 -14.07 0.73
CA LEU A 152 -1.04 -14.11 -0.13
C LEU A 152 -0.90 -12.85 -0.99
N ASN A 153 -1.79 -11.87 -0.85
CA ASN A 153 -1.76 -10.61 -1.58
C ASN A 153 -1.28 -9.49 -0.67
N PHE A 154 -0.01 -9.08 -0.83
CA PHE A 154 0.60 -8.03 -0.02
C PHE A 154 -0.16 -6.70 -0.14
N ASP A 155 -0.64 -6.33 -1.33
CA ASP A 155 -1.34 -5.07 -1.53
C ASP A 155 -2.65 -5.00 -0.75
N VAL A 156 -3.40 -6.10 -0.72
CA VAL A 156 -4.63 -6.18 0.09
C VAL A 156 -4.30 -6.02 1.58
N ILE A 157 -3.28 -6.73 2.07
CA ILE A 157 -2.86 -6.61 3.48
C ILE A 157 -2.38 -5.19 3.80
N ALA A 158 -1.60 -4.58 2.92
CA ALA A 158 -1.06 -3.24 3.10
C ALA A 158 -2.15 -2.16 3.06
N HIS A 159 -3.12 -2.29 2.17
CA HIS A 159 -4.31 -1.43 2.12
C HIS A 159 -5.13 -1.55 3.41
N GLU A 160 -5.52 -2.77 3.81
CA GLU A 160 -6.32 -2.96 5.02
C GLU A 160 -5.59 -2.49 6.28
N LEU A 161 -4.30 -2.80 6.41
CA LEU A 161 -3.52 -2.31 7.54
C LEU A 161 -3.34 -0.79 7.49
N GLY A 162 -3.34 -0.22 6.29
CA GLY A 162 -3.32 1.22 6.07
C GLY A 162 -4.43 1.93 6.83
N HIS A 163 -5.66 1.39 6.85
CA HIS A 163 -6.74 1.96 7.66
C HIS A 163 -6.38 2.06 9.14
N SER A 164 -5.85 0.97 9.73
CA SER A 164 -5.46 0.93 11.14
C SER A 164 -4.31 1.88 11.46
N ILE A 165 -3.35 2.04 10.54
CA ILE A 165 -2.26 3.03 10.66
C ILE A 165 -2.84 4.44 10.65
N LEU A 166 -3.69 4.76 9.69
CA LEU A 166 -4.27 6.10 9.52
C LEU A 166 -5.14 6.51 10.72
N PHE A 167 -5.99 5.60 11.23
CA PHE A 167 -6.73 5.84 12.48
C PHE A 167 -5.81 6.12 13.67
N SER A 168 -4.64 5.49 13.72
CA SER A 168 -3.65 5.70 14.77
C SER A 168 -2.90 7.03 14.63
N LEU A 169 -2.87 7.62 13.43
CA LEU A 169 -2.12 8.85 13.16
C LEU A 169 -2.96 10.13 13.31
N PHE A 170 -4.18 10.14 12.76
CA PHE A 170 -5.05 11.32 12.79
C PHE A 170 -6.41 11.09 13.45
N GLY A 171 -6.64 9.90 14.02
CA GLY A 171 -7.83 9.60 14.82
C GLY A 171 -8.99 8.99 14.04
N VAL A 172 -10.07 8.72 14.77
CA VAL A 172 -11.35 8.20 14.26
C VAL A 172 -12.38 9.32 14.39
N PRO A 173 -13.15 9.65 13.33
CA PRO A 173 -14.09 10.77 13.36
C PRO A 173 -15.28 10.44 14.26
N MET A 174 -15.72 11.41 15.08
CA MET A 174 -16.85 11.22 16.00
C MET A 174 -18.18 10.98 15.27
N GLU A 175 -18.38 11.61 14.12
CA GLU A 175 -19.61 11.51 13.32
C GLU A 175 -19.62 10.28 12.38
N GLY A 176 -18.55 9.47 12.42
CA GLY A 176 -18.39 8.30 11.57
C GLY A 176 -17.82 8.61 10.18
N LEU A 177 -17.78 7.59 9.32
CA LEU A 177 -17.03 7.62 8.05
C LEU A 177 -17.81 8.14 6.84
N ARG A 178 -19.11 8.42 6.99
CA ARG A 178 -20.04 8.57 5.85
C ARG A 178 -20.12 9.97 5.27
N ASP A 179 -19.85 10.99 6.09
CA ASP A 179 -20.04 12.38 5.70
C ASP A 179 -18.68 13.09 5.56
N GLY A 180 -18.57 13.95 4.55
CA GLY A 180 -17.39 14.77 4.30
C GLY A 180 -16.23 14.05 3.62
N ASP A 181 -15.04 14.65 3.70
CA ASP A 181 -13.85 14.18 2.97
C ASP A 181 -13.10 13.06 3.69
N PHE A 182 -13.45 12.73 4.95
CA PHE A 182 -12.71 11.75 5.74
C PHE A 182 -12.64 10.38 5.07
N GLY A 183 -13.78 9.76 4.77
CA GLY A 183 -13.84 8.43 4.16
C GLY A 183 -13.04 8.35 2.85
N PRO A 184 -13.33 9.22 1.86
CA PRO A 184 -12.58 9.27 0.60
C PRO A 184 -11.07 9.49 0.76
N PHE A 185 -10.66 10.40 1.66
CA PHE A 185 -9.25 10.64 1.96
C PHE A 185 -8.61 9.42 2.61
N HIS A 186 -9.30 8.79 3.54
CA HIS A 186 -8.83 7.61 4.27
C HIS A 186 -8.63 6.42 3.33
N GLU A 187 -9.56 6.17 2.39
CA GLU A 187 -9.37 5.18 1.32
C GLU A 187 -8.20 5.53 0.39
N ALA A 188 -8.10 6.81 -0.05
CA ALA A 188 -7.01 7.25 -0.91
C ALA A 188 -5.65 6.95 -0.27
N ASN A 189 -5.50 7.22 1.03
CA ASN A 189 -4.25 7.00 1.73
C ASN A 189 -4.00 5.53 2.07
N ALA A 190 -5.02 4.69 2.25
CA ALA A 190 -4.85 3.24 2.35
C ALA A 190 -4.30 2.65 1.03
N ASP A 191 -4.82 3.11 -0.10
CA ASP A 191 -4.28 2.81 -1.44
C ASP A 191 -2.82 3.27 -1.61
N LEU A 192 -2.48 4.47 -1.16
CA LEU A 192 -1.11 5.00 -1.22
C LEU A 192 -0.16 4.25 -0.28
N ILE A 193 -0.62 3.81 0.88
CA ILE A 193 0.14 2.95 1.80
C ILE A 193 0.52 1.65 1.08
N SER A 194 -0.44 1.01 0.41
CA SER A 194 -0.18 -0.19 -0.40
C SER A 194 0.86 0.08 -1.50
N LEU A 195 0.59 1.08 -2.34
CA LEU A 195 1.41 1.43 -3.50
C LEU A 195 2.86 1.72 -3.11
N LEU A 196 3.08 2.56 -2.10
CA LEU A 196 4.42 2.95 -1.68
C LEU A 196 5.13 1.81 -0.96
N SER A 197 4.39 0.96 -0.21
CA SER A 197 4.97 -0.21 0.44
C SER A 197 5.44 -1.27 -0.56
N PHE A 198 4.72 -1.47 -1.68
CA PHE A 198 5.15 -2.35 -2.77
C PHE A 198 6.53 -1.96 -3.32
N LEU A 199 6.82 -0.65 -3.41
CA LEU A 199 8.11 -0.15 -3.85
C LEU A 199 9.28 -0.46 -2.89
N HIS A 200 9.05 -1.11 -1.75
CA HIS A 200 10.12 -1.61 -0.88
C HIS A 200 10.54 -3.05 -1.17
N PHE A 201 9.91 -3.74 -2.12
CA PHE A 201 10.36 -5.05 -2.59
C PHE A 201 11.40 -4.90 -3.69
N ASP A 202 12.57 -5.50 -3.50
CA ASP A 202 13.65 -5.40 -4.47
C ASP A 202 13.25 -6.09 -5.78
N SER A 203 12.66 -7.29 -5.68
CA SER A 203 12.18 -8.03 -6.85
C SER A 203 10.97 -7.38 -7.51
N GLY A 204 10.10 -6.74 -6.72
CA GLY A 204 8.94 -5.99 -7.21
C GLY A 204 9.34 -4.80 -8.07
N MET A 205 10.20 -3.91 -7.57
CA MET A 205 10.74 -2.78 -8.35
C MET A 205 11.46 -3.21 -9.62
N ASP A 206 12.25 -4.28 -9.52
CA ASP A 206 12.98 -4.84 -10.65
C ASP A 206 12.04 -5.30 -11.78
N ARG A 207 10.91 -5.91 -11.42
CA ARG A 207 9.89 -6.38 -12.36
C ARG A 207 9.10 -5.21 -12.92
N LEU A 208 8.62 -4.32 -12.05
CA LEU A 208 7.94 -3.09 -12.43
C LEU A 208 8.71 -2.32 -13.50
N LEU A 209 9.99 -2.05 -13.27
CA LEU A 209 10.82 -1.28 -14.21
C LEU A 209 11.10 -2.05 -15.50
N ARG A 210 11.31 -3.38 -15.44
CA ARG A 210 11.52 -4.19 -16.66
C ARG A 210 10.26 -4.29 -17.51
N HIS A 211 9.11 -4.57 -16.88
CA HIS A 211 7.83 -4.70 -17.56
C HIS A 211 7.39 -3.38 -18.19
N SER A 212 7.56 -2.28 -17.45
CA SER A 212 7.19 -0.94 -17.91
C SER A 212 8.22 -0.27 -18.81
N GLN A 213 9.37 -0.90 -19.05
CA GLN A 213 10.54 -0.26 -19.68
C GLN A 213 10.88 1.09 -19.02
N ALA A 214 10.80 1.12 -17.69
CA ALA A 214 11.00 2.27 -16.83
C ALA A 214 10.02 3.44 -17.01
N ASN A 215 8.90 3.23 -17.69
CA ASN A 215 7.81 4.20 -17.85
C ASN A 215 6.64 3.86 -16.91
N LEU A 216 6.53 4.54 -15.77
CA LEU A 216 5.53 4.23 -14.75
C LEU A 216 4.08 4.54 -15.16
N LEU A 217 3.88 5.24 -16.30
CA LEU A 217 2.55 5.62 -16.79
C LEU A 217 1.87 4.52 -17.63
N VAL A 218 2.62 3.53 -18.13
CA VAL A 218 2.00 2.36 -18.76
C VAL A 218 1.39 1.47 -17.69
N LEU A 219 0.34 0.71 -18.02
CA LEU A 219 -0.28 -0.21 -17.05
C LEU A 219 0.77 -1.16 -16.44
N ASN A 220 0.84 -1.16 -15.12
CA ASN A 220 1.84 -1.90 -14.35
C ASN A 220 1.34 -2.17 -12.93
N GLU A 221 2.14 -2.87 -12.13
CA GLU A 221 1.83 -3.28 -10.76
C GLU A 221 1.63 -2.09 -9.82
N LEU A 222 2.27 -0.95 -10.09
CA LEU A 222 2.18 0.24 -9.25
C LEU A 222 0.88 1.02 -9.49
N ASN A 223 0.43 1.10 -10.74
CA ASN A 223 -0.77 1.88 -11.08
C ASN A 223 -2.06 1.05 -11.11
N ARG A 224 -2.00 -0.26 -10.92
CA ARG A 224 -3.16 -1.15 -10.73
C ARG A 224 -3.24 -1.57 -9.26
N ILE A 225 -3.95 -0.79 -8.45
CA ILE A 225 -4.11 -1.08 -7.03
C ILE A 225 -5.26 -2.08 -6.86
N ALA A 226 -5.04 -3.09 -6.01
CA ALA A 226 -6.06 -4.04 -5.57
C ALA A 226 -6.84 -4.71 -6.73
N GLU A 227 -6.13 -5.11 -7.79
CA GLU A 227 -6.69 -5.61 -9.07
C GLU A 227 -7.73 -6.74 -8.93
N LEU A 228 -7.83 -7.42 -7.79
CA LEU A 228 -8.38 -8.78 -7.73
C LEU A 228 -9.29 -9.05 -6.51
N THR A 229 -10.01 -8.06 -6.03
CA THR A 229 -10.93 -8.24 -4.90
C THR A 229 -12.39 -8.03 -5.33
N GLY A 230 -13.15 -9.11 -5.56
CA GLY A 230 -14.63 -9.11 -5.63
C GLY A 230 -15.32 -7.80 -6.12
N ASP A 231 -16.11 -7.17 -5.24
CA ASP A 231 -16.83 -5.91 -5.51
C ASP A 231 -15.92 -4.65 -5.53
N ARG A 232 -14.64 -4.76 -5.16
CA ARG A 232 -13.66 -3.69 -5.26
C ARG A 232 -13.06 -3.69 -6.68
N GLN A 233 -13.60 -2.79 -7.50
CA GLN A 233 -13.12 -2.57 -8.87
C GLN A 233 -11.61 -2.27 -8.90
N ILE A 234 -10.93 -2.65 -10.00
CA ILE A 234 -9.54 -2.28 -10.28
C ILE A 234 -9.40 -0.76 -10.11
N ARG A 235 -8.64 -0.32 -9.10
CA ARG A 235 -8.36 1.11 -8.88
C ARG A 235 -7.09 1.49 -9.61
N LEU A 236 -7.19 2.50 -10.47
CA LEU A 236 -6.05 3.02 -11.21
C LEU A 236 -5.48 4.25 -10.51
N ALA A 237 -4.26 4.12 -9.98
CA ALA A 237 -3.53 5.26 -9.42
C ALA A 237 -3.25 6.29 -10.53
N SER A 238 -2.85 5.79 -11.70
CA SER A 238 -2.76 6.57 -12.94
C SER A 238 -4.15 6.79 -13.53
N ASN A 239 -4.80 7.88 -13.14
CA ASN A 239 -6.10 8.30 -13.66
C ASN A 239 -6.08 9.81 -13.95
N SER A 240 -7.03 10.33 -14.73
CA SER A 240 -7.10 11.77 -15.05
C SER A 240 -8.27 12.49 -14.36
N ARG A 241 -8.81 11.93 -13.27
CA ARG A 241 -9.99 12.45 -12.57
C ARG A 241 -9.68 13.71 -11.76
N LYS A 242 -10.59 14.68 -11.80
CA LYS A 242 -10.59 15.87 -10.95
C LYS A 242 -11.72 15.83 -9.92
N MET A 243 -11.63 16.68 -8.89
CA MET A 243 -12.66 16.75 -7.84
C MET A 243 -14.05 17.11 -8.38
N THR A 244 -14.16 17.87 -9.46
CA THR A 244 -15.46 18.18 -10.09
C THR A 244 -16.05 17.05 -10.93
N GLU A 245 -15.28 15.98 -11.20
CA GLU A 245 -15.66 14.89 -12.10
C GLU A 245 -16.04 13.59 -11.38
N VAL A 246 -15.93 13.58 -10.04
CA VAL A 246 -16.17 12.40 -9.20
C VAL A 246 -17.45 12.55 -8.39
N THR A 247 -18.02 11.42 -8.00
CA THR A 247 -19.24 11.36 -7.18
C THR A 247 -18.92 11.47 -5.68
N GLU A 248 -19.95 11.41 -4.82
CA GLU A 248 -19.80 11.28 -3.37
C GLU A 248 -19.50 9.84 -2.92
N GLU A 249 -19.48 8.88 -3.85
CA GLU A 249 -19.06 7.51 -3.52
C GLU A 249 -17.59 7.51 -3.10
N ILE A 250 -17.30 6.88 -1.96
CA ILE A 250 -16.00 6.98 -1.27
C ILE A 250 -14.84 6.65 -2.21
N HIS A 251 -14.94 5.53 -2.93
CA HIS A 251 -13.84 5.10 -3.79
C HIS A 251 -13.68 6.03 -4.99
N ASP A 252 -14.75 6.45 -5.66
CA ASP A 252 -14.67 7.38 -6.78
C ASP A 252 -14.12 8.74 -6.35
N ARG A 253 -14.57 9.24 -5.18
CA ARG A 253 -14.11 10.50 -4.60
C ARG A 253 -12.64 10.48 -4.14
N SER A 254 -12.10 9.30 -3.83
CA SER A 254 -10.68 9.13 -3.46
C SER A 254 -9.71 9.34 -4.64
N ARG A 255 -10.17 9.11 -5.87
CA ARG A 255 -9.31 8.98 -7.07
C ARG A 255 -8.50 10.23 -7.42
N PRO A 256 -9.03 11.46 -7.32
CA PRO A 256 -8.25 12.66 -7.65
C PRO A 256 -7.05 12.82 -6.70
N PHE A 257 -7.22 12.49 -5.42
CA PHE A 257 -6.14 12.59 -4.44
C PHE A 257 -5.07 11.51 -4.67
N THR A 258 -5.46 10.24 -4.84
CA THR A 258 -4.53 9.16 -5.20
C THR A 258 -3.77 9.49 -6.48
N GLY A 259 -4.48 10.06 -7.48
CA GLY A 259 -3.88 10.51 -8.73
C GLY A 259 -2.84 11.61 -8.54
N ALA A 260 -3.14 12.68 -7.79
CA ALA A 260 -2.17 13.75 -7.53
C ALA A 260 -0.88 13.25 -6.88
N VAL A 261 -0.98 12.34 -5.91
CA VAL A 261 0.20 11.78 -5.24
C VAL A 261 0.98 10.87 -6.18
N PHE A 262 0.30 10.05 -6.99
CA PHE A 262 0.93 9.23 -8.01
C PHE A 262 1.65 10.08 -9.08
N ASP A 263 1.02 11.14 -9.55
CA ASP A 263 1.62 12.08 -10.51
C ASP A 263 2.89 12.71 -9.91
N THR A 264 2.84 13.10 -8.63
CA THR A 264 4.00 13.64 -7.91
C THR A 264 5.16 12.63 -7.84
N LEU A 265 4.87 11.36 -7.58
CA LEU A 265 5.88 10.30 -7.64
C LEU A 265 6.54 10.20 -9.02
N VAL A 266 5.74 10.25 -10.10
CA VAL A 266 6.22 10.18 -11.48
C VAL A 266 7.02 11.43 -11.85
N ASP A 267 6.57 12.62 -11.47
CA ASP A 267 7.26 13.89 -11.70
C ASP A 267 8.65 13.89 -11.07
N LEU A 268 8.74 13.53 -9.79
CA LEU A 268 10.02 13.47 -9.06
C LEU A 268 10.94 12.42 -9.65
N TYR A 269 10.40 11.28 -10.06
CA TYR A 269 11.16 10.25 -10.74
C TYR A 269 11.71 10.75 -12.08
N HIS A 270 10.88 11.33 -12.95
CA HIS A 270 11.31 11.90 -14.22
C HIS A 270 12.34 13.02 -14.05
N ALA A 271 12.13 13.92 -13.07
CA ALA A 271 13.08 14.98 -12.74
C ALA A 271 14.43 14.41 -12.28
N GLY A 272 14.41 13.35 -11.47
CA GLY A 272 15.59 12.60 -11.07
C GLY A 272 16.34 11.99 -12.26
N LEU A 273 15.62 11.35 -13.19
CA LEU A 273 16.20 10.78 -14.40
C LEU A 273 16.91 11.83 -15.25
N VAL A 274 16.26 12.98 -15.49
CA VAL A 274 16.87 14.08 -16.27
C VAL A 274 18.09 14.65 -15.56
N ARG A 275 18.00 14.90 -14.25
CA ARG A 275 19.12 15.41 -13.44
C ARG A 275 20.34 14.50 -13.48
N GLN A 276 20.15 13.19 -13.58
CA GLN A 276 21.23 12.20 -13.68
C GLN A 276 21.73 11.95 -15.11
N GLY A 277 21.19 12.65 -16.12
CA GLY A 277 21.50 12.38 -17.53
C GLY A 277 21.06 10.98 -17.98
N LEU A 278 19.99 10.46 -17.38
CA LEU A 278 19.33 9.21 -17.76
C LEU A 278 18.23 9.44 -18.81
N ALA A 279 17.67 10.65 -18.87
CA ALA A 279 16.68 11.06 -19.85
C ALA A 279 16.93 12.50 -20.34
N ASP A 280 16.36 12.85 -21.50
CA ASP A 280 16.41 14.19 -22.08
C ASP A 280 15.43 15.14 -21.36
N GLU A 281 15.77 16.44 -21.25
CA GLU A 281 14.91 17.45 -20.62
C GLU A 281 13.50 17.54 -21.24
N ARG A 282 13.32 17.12 -22.49
CA ARG A 282 12.01 17.01 -23.14
C ARG A 282 11.05 16.07 -22.43
N LEU A 283 11.56 15.10 -21.64
CA LEU A 283 10.72 14.24 -20.81
C LEU A 283 9.86 15.06 -19.83
N LEU A 284 10.39 16.16 -19.29
CA LEU A 284 9.67 17.01 -18.32
C LEU A 284 8.63 17.93 -18.98
N ARG A 285 8.48 17.87 -20.31
CA ARG A 285 7.49 18.68 -21.05
C ARG A 285 6.17 17.95 -21.26
N PHE A 286 6.11 16.65 -20.94
CA PHE A 286 4.87 15.89 -21.03
C PHE A 286 3.95 16.23 -19.86
N ASP A 287 2.68 16.48 -20.16
CA ASP A 287 1.66 16.57 -19.13
C ASP A 287 1.23 15.16 -18.72
N ILE A 288 1.89 14.60 -17.68
CA ILE A 288 1.67 13.23 -17.22
C ILE A 288 0.24 12.97 -16.73
N ARG A 289 -0.52 14.02 -16.43
CA ARG A 289 -1.92 13.97 -15.97
C ARG A 289 -2.90 13.69 -17.10
N GLN A 290 -2.48 13.95 -18.34
CA GLN A 290 -3.24 13.69 -19.57
C GLN A 290 -2.35 13.09 -20.66
N VAL A 291 -1.89 11.86 -20.46
CA VAL A 291 -1.13 11.13 -21.48
C VAL A 291 -2.01 10.19 -22.29
N GLY A 292 -1.94 10.33 -23.62
CA GLY A 292 -2.45 9.32 -24.53
C GLY A 292 -1.42 8.21 -24.80
N GLU A 293 -1.83 7.15 -25.50
CA GLU A 293 -0.90 6.08 -25.88
C GLU A 293 0.32 6.57 -26.68
N ALA A 294 0.14 7.62 -27.50
CA ALA A 294 1.24 8.21 -28.27
C ALA A 294 2.29 8.87 -27.36
N ASP A 295 1.84 9.58 -26.33
CA ASP A 295 2.73 10.20 -25.35
C ASP A 295 3.46 9.13 -24.53
N MET A 296 2.76 8.07 -24.11
CA MET A 296 3.38 6.95 -23.41
C MET A 296 4.47 6.27 -24.24
N ARG A 297 4.25 6.11 -25.56
CA ARG A 297 5.30 5.60 -26.47
C ARG A 297 6.50 6.54 -26.52
N HIS A 298 6.27 7.84 -26.70
CA HIS A 298 7.37 8.82 -26.71
C HIS A 298 8.14 8.86 -25.38
N ILE A 299 7.46 8.82 -24.25
CA ILE A 299 8.09 8.73 -22.92
C ILE A 299 8.97 7.48 -22.83
N SER A 300 8.49 6.34 -23.35
CA SER A 300 9.25 5.09 -23.40
C SER A 300 10.51 5.21 -24.28
N ASP A 301 10.45 6.00 -25.36
CA ASP A 301 11.64 6.27 -26.20
C ASP A 301 12.69 7.10 -25.45
N PHE A 302 12.28 7.98 -24.53
CA PHE A 302 13.21 8.76 -23.71
C PHE A 302 13.92 7.94 -22.64
N THR A 303 13.29 6.86 -22.14
CA THR A 303 13.81 6.08 -21.01
C THR A 303 14.41 4.74 -21.43
N GLY A 304 13.88 4.09 -22.46
CA GLY A 304 14.12 2.67 -22.74
C GLY A 304 15.58 2.30 -23.02
N ASP A 305 16.28 3.06 -23.88
CA ASP A 305 17.70 2.80 -24.20
C ASP A 305 18.61 3.01 -22.98
N ALA A 306 18.39 4.13 -22.27
CA ALA A 306 19.15 4.45 -21.07
C ALA A 306 18.88 3.45 -19.94
N PHE A 307 17.64 2.98 -19.81
CA PHE A 307 17.26 1.95 -18.84
C PHE A 307 17.96 0.64 -19.13
N ARG A 308 17.97 0.16 -20.38
CA ARG A 308 18.70 -1.06 -20.77
C ARG A 308 20.18 -0.98 -20.45
N ALA A 309 20.79 0.19 -20.62
CA ALA A 309 22.20 0.40 -20.32
C ALA A 309 22.49 0.55 -18.81
N ARG A 310 21.58 1.14 -18.04
CA ARG A 310 21.83 1.61 -16.65
C ARG A 310 20.64 1.33 -15.70
N PRO A 311 20.13 0.09 -15.59
CA PRO A 311 18.87 -0.19 -14.88
C PRO A 311 18.92 0.16 -13.38
N PHE A 312 20.07 -0.01 -12.74
CA PHE A 312 20.25 0.32 -11.32
C PHE A 312 20.09 1.81 -11.01
N LEU A 313 20.45 2.70 -11.94
CA LEU A 313 20.30 4.13 -11.72
C LEU A 313 18.83 4.56 -11.80
N PHE A 314 18.03 3.94 -12.67
CA PHE A 314 16.58 4.16 -12.72
C PHE A 314 15.92 3.70 -11.41
N LYS A 315 16.27 2.51 -10.92
CA LYS A 315 15.80 2.01 -9.62
C LYS A 315 16.17 2.96 -8.47
N THR A 316 17.38 3.50 -8.50
CA THR A 316 17.86 4.47 -7.50
C THR A 316 17.03 5.77 -7.51
N GLU A 317 16.70 6.30 -8.68
CA GLU A 317 15.88 7.52 -8.77
C GLU A 317 14.42 7.26 -8.39
N LEU A 318 13.88 6.05 -8.66
CA LEU A 318 12.56 5.66 -8.17
C LEU A 318 12.52 5.53 -6.64
N ILE A 319 13.57 4.96 -6.04
CA ILE A 319 13.72 4.90 -4.57
C ILE A 319 13.68 6.30 -3.96
N LYS A 320 14.40 7.27 -4.53
CA LYS A 320 14.41 8.65 -4.04
C LYS A 320 13.03 9.30 -4.13
N ALA A 321 12.37 9.16 -5.29
CA ALA A 321 11.04 9.71 -5.48
C ALA A 321 10.02 9.09 -4.51
N ARG A 322 10.09 7.77 -4.30
CA ARG A 322 9.29 7.06 -3.28
C ARG A 322 9.54 7.65 -1.89
N ASP A 323 10.80 7.77 -1.48
CA ASP A 323 11.17 8.19 -0.13
C ASP A 323 10.72 9.64 0.14
N ASP A 324 10.86 10.54 -0.84
CA ASP A 324 10.42 11.94 -0.74
C ASP A 324 8.89 12.02 -0.58
N VAL A 325 8.13 11.27 -1.40
CA VAL A 325 6.66 11.22 -1.33
C VAL A 325 6.18 10.59 -0.02
N ALA A 326 6.73 9.44 0.36
CA ALA A 326 6.32 8.73 1.58
C ALA A 326 6.64 9.53 2.83
N LEU A 327 7.79 10.22 2.88
CA LEU A 327 8.15 11.08 3.99
C LEU A 327 7.23 12.31 4.09
N ALA A 328 6.84 12.91 2.96
CA ALA A 328 5.88 14.01 2.93
C ALA A 328 4.53 13.58 3.53
N LEU A 329 3.99 12.45 3.07
CA LEU A 329 2.73 11.90 3.56
C LEU A 329 2.80 11.55 5.04
N ALA A 330 3.82 10.80 5.47
CA ALA A 330 3.99 10.40 6.87
C ALA A 330 4.06 11.61 7.81
N ARG A 331 4.78 12.67 7.42
CA ARG A 331 4.84 13.93 8.19
C ARG A 331 3.49 14.65 8.20
N ALA A 332 2.81 14.72 7.06
CA ALA A 332 1.52 15.38 6.95
C ALA A 332 0.47 14.70 7.83
N TRP A 333 0.34 13.37 7.77
CA TRP A 333 -0.65 12.62 8.54
C TRP A 333 -0.55 12.84 10.05
N THR A 334 0.64 13.06 10.59
CA THR A 334 0.82 13.38 12.02
C THR A 334 0.32 14.77 12.44
N ARG A 335 -0.08 15.60 11.48
CA ARG A 335 -0.60 16.97 11.70
C ARG A 335 -2.09 17.08 11.34
N LEU A 336 -2.71 16.00 10.87
CA LEU A 336 -4.12 15.98 10.53
C LEU A 336 -4.96 15.62 11.75
N ASP A 337 -6.24 15.97 11.68
CA ASP A 337 -7.24 15.68 12.69
C ASP A 337 -8.49 15.13 12.00
N ALA A 338 -9.02 14.01 12.49
CA ALA A 338 -10.13 13.30 11.87
C ALA A 338 -11.42 14.12 11.79
N ASP A 339 -11.74 14.92 12.80
CA ASP A 339 -13.00 15.67 12.89
C ASP A 339 -13.00 16.94 12.02
N HIS A 340 -11.82 17.38 11.57
CA HIS A 340 -11.65 18.59 10.76
C HIS A 340 -10.99 18.33 9.40
N LEU A 341 -10.91 17.07 9.00
CA LEU A 341 -10.25 16.66 7.77
C LEU A 341 -11.01 17.13 6.53
N THR A 342 -10.28 17.84 5.66
CA THR A 342 -10.74 18.20 4.31
C THR A 342 -9.62 17.90 3.31
N PHE A 343 -9.96 17.61 2.06
CA PHE A 343 -8.95 17.39 1.01
C PHE A 343 -8.02 18.60 0.87
N ALA A 344 -8.58 19.81 0.83
CA ALA A 344 -7.81 21.05 0.69
C ALA A 344 -6.88 21.31 1.88
N GLY A 345 -7.36 21.06 3.11
CA GLY A 345 -6.55 21.19 4.32
C GLY A 345 -5.41 20.18 4.37
N ALA A 346 -5.69 18.93 4.00
CA ALA A 346 -4.67 17.89 3.95
C ALA A 346 -3.63 18.15 2.84
N ALA A 347 -4.07 18.55 1.64
CA ALA A 347 -3.17 18.92 0.54
C ALA A 347 -2.27 20.11 0.91
N SER A 348 -2.83 21.14 1.55
CA SER A 348 -2.05 22.29 2.04
C SER A 348 -1.00 21.85 3.06
N THR A 349 -1.37 20.95 3.97
CA THR A 349 -0.45 20.38 4.97
C THR A 349 0.68 19.59 4.30
N ILE A 350 0.36 18.78 3.28
CA ILE A 350 1.34 18.02 2.50
C ILE A 350 2.33 18.95 1.79
N VAL A 351 1.84 20.00 1.13
CA VAL A 351 2.70 20.99 0.45
C VAL A 351 3.62 21.68 1.47
N GLU A 352 3.10 22.10 2.62
CA GLU A 352 3.89 22.74 3.69
C GLU A 352 5.02 21.83 4.21
N VAL A 353 4.71 20.56 4.54
CA VAL A 353 5.75 19.65 5.06
C VAL A 353 6.73 19.20 3.98
N SER A 354 6.31 19.21 2.72
CA SER A 354 7.15 18.87 1.57
C SER A 354 8.24 19.91 1.32
N ASP A 355 8.00 21.18 1.68
CA ASP A 355 9.01 22.23 1.54
C ASP A 355 10.24 21.96 2.43
N LEU A 356 10.04 21.30 3.57
CA LEU A 356 11.10 20.83 4.47
C LEU A 356 11.91 19.65 3.90
N ILE A 357 11.39 18.96 2.88
CA ILE A 357 12.09 17.89 2.15
C ILE A 357 12.83 18.52 0.97
N GLY A 358 12.13 19.33 0.18
CA GLY A 358 12.71 20.16 -0.86
C GLY A 358 11.66 20.99 -1.58
N PRO A 359 11.98 22.23 -1.99
CA PRO A 359 11.04 23.12 -2.68
C PRO A 359 10.46 22.53 -3.97
N ALA A 360 11.24 21.70 -4.68
CA ALA A 360 10.77 21.00 -5.88
C ALA A 360 9.70 19.94 -5.58
N VAL A 361 9.77 19.29 -4.41
CA VAL A 361 8.78 18.31 -3.96
C VAL A 361 7.47 19.02 -3.63
N ALA A 362 7.54 20.12 -2.87
CA ALA A 362 6.38 20.96 -2.57
C ALA A 362 5.72 21.50 -3.84
N ALA A 363 6.51 21.99 -4.79
CA ALA A 363 6.00 22.51 -6.06
C ALA A 363 5.26 21.44 -6.88
N SER A 364 5.81 20.22 -6.97
CA SER A 364 5.16 19.12 -7.70
C SER A 364 3.84 18.70 -7.03
N PHE A 365 3.80 18.58 -5.70
CA PHE A 365 2.55 18.34 -4.98
C PHE A 365 1.52 19.46 -5.23
N GLU A 366 1.92 20.72 -5.10
CA GLU A 366 1.02 21.85 -5.30
C GLU A 366 0.45 21.86 -6.73
N GLU A 367 1.29 21.68 -7.74
CA GLU A 367 0.87 21.65 -9.15
C GLU A 367 -0.15 20.55 -9.40
N ASN A 368 0.12 19.34 -8.89
CA ASN A 368 -0.74 18.18 -9.08
C ASN A 368 -2.05 18.30 -8.30
N PHE A 369 -2.03 18.80 -7.06
CA PHE A 369 -3.26 19.06 -6.31
C PHE A 369 -4.13 20.14 -6.96
N ARG A 370 -3.53 21.22 -7.47
CA ARG A 370 -4.27 22.26 -8.21
C ARG A 370 -4.88 21.73 -9.50
N TRP A 371 -4.13 20.93 -10.26
CA TRP A 371 -4.65 20.34 -11.49
C TRP A 371 -5.86 19.44 -11.24
N ARG A 372 -5.86 18.71 -10.11
CA ARG A 372 -6.96 17.86 -9.62
C ARG A 372 -8.11 18.63 -8.98
N GLU A 373 -8.01 19.96 -8.86
CA GLU A 373 -9.00 20.84 -8.23
C GLU A 373 -9.17 20.57 -6.72
N ILE A 374 -8.09 20.19 -6.04
CA ILE A 374 -8.03 20.02 -4.59
C ILE A 374 -7.61 21.33 -3.89
N LEU A 375 -6.77 22.15 -4.54
CA LEU A 375 -6.21 23.43 -4.06
C LEU A 375 -6.52 24.62 -4.96
#